data_AF-A0A536PJC6-F1
#
_entry.id   AF-A0A536PJC6-F1
#
_cell.length_a   1.000
_cell.length_b   1.000
_cell.length_c   1.000
_cell.angle_alpha   90.00
_cell.angle_beta   90.00
_cell.angle_gamma   90.00
#
_symmetry.space_group_name_H-M   'P 1'
#
loop_
_entity.id
_entity.type
_entity.pdbx_description
1 polymer ?
#
loop_
_entity_poly.entity_id
_entity_poly.type
_entity_poly.pdbx_seq_one_letter_code
_entity_poly.pdbx_strand_id
1 'polypeptide(L)'
;MPTAILSLGVMLSAFLLGLVVGGPYIRLLRRLRMGKQVRREGPPSHLVTKQGLVTFGGVLFIGVVAVLWLFVLVLLPEDQRGDYVPQTIVPMGTLLVVGLLGAIDDYVNVVYGFGIRGRHKLVWQAIVGIVAAIYIHRHFGVTGILIPHYGEWLIGAVPFVILAVFAMVAMSNGVNLTDGLHRGRSPRVPLVQRPPGGVHDGRHRLARARCDPHDGRAHHRVHPAPTGRRDRVRRRNRVGHPPGRLVQAARQAHLPHVAAAQPLRAHRVARGEDDDPFLAHRGARRHRRGDPRLRDTGAAATAMSIADVAWEERGATLRSPLLEGLGLVAGFTTRALGSMAGSVFPLDEQARNRETLARSLGFAGVVRTKQVHGNAVVYVGGFEGGSAPLDLWPVADAMWTDRAGVLLSVAAADCVPVLVAAREGPIGAAHAGWEGTSKGVTTALVSALVAAGADPHALAAAIGPSIGPCCYTIDEARAAMVRERGEGDHLLERDGAIVFDLWSANEAELRAAGLRAIEVARICTRCGGRDLWSFRGRDRDGRYGTQLAFLGRPR
;
A
#
# COMPACT_ATOMS: atom_id res chain seq x y z
N MET A 1 -45.23 -26.57 18.39
CA MET A 1 -45.80 -25.85 17.22
C MET A 1 -45.50 -24.34 17.26
N PRO A 2 -46.12 -23.51 18.12
CA PRO A 2 -46.03 -22.04 18.00
C PRO A 2 -44.60 -21.49 18.13
N THR A 3 -43.79 -22.06 19.03
CA THR A 3 -42.39 -21.65 19.26
C THR A 3 -41.49 -21.77 18.03
N ALA A 4 -41.70 -22.77 17.18
CA ALA A 4 -40.93 -22.97 15.94
C ALA A 4 -41.34 -21.99 14.83
N ILE A 5 -42.61 -21.57 14.81
CA ILE A 5 -43.09 -20.53 13.89
C ILE A 5 -42.55 -19.17 14.33
N LEU A 6 -42.54 -18.91 15.64
CA LEU A 6 -41.97 -17.69 16.23
C LEU A 6 -40.46 -17.57 15.94
N SER A 7 -39.67 -18.63 16.15
CA SER A 7 -38.23 -18.59 15.90
C SER A 7 -37.89 -18.41 14.42
N LEU A 8 -38.60 -19.10 13.52
CA LEU A 8 -38.45 -18.92 12.07
C LEU A 8 -38.84 -17.50 11.63
N GLY A 9 -39.94 -16.96 12.18
CA GLY A 9 -40.38 -15.58 11.94
C GLY A 9 -39.34 -14.56 12.38
N VAL A 10 -38.77 -14.72 13.59
CA VAL A 10 -37.70 -13.86 14.12
C VAL A 10 -36.42 -13.94 13.27
N MET A 11 -36.02 -15.13 12.82
CA MET A 11 -34.88 -15.30 11.90
C MET A 11 -35.12 -14.58 10.56
N LEU A 12 -36.31 -14.71 9.97
CA LEU A 12 -36.66 -14.02 8.73
C LEU A 12 -36.71 -12.49 8.94
N SER A 13 -37.27 -12.02 10.06
CA SER A 13 -37.28 -10.60 10.44
C SER A 13 -35.86 -10.04 10.61
N ALA A 14 -34.93 -10.80 11.21
CA ALA A 14 -33.54 -10.39 11.36
C ALA A 14 -32.83 -10.22 10.00
N PHE A 15 -33.07 -11.15 9.07
CA PHE A 15 -32.54 -11.06 7.71
C PHE A 15 -33.10 -9.83 6.96
N LEU A 16 -34.43 -9.68 6.93
CA LEU A 16 -35.10 -8.57 6.23
C LEU A 16 -34.74 -7.21 6.83
N LEU A 17 -34.71 -7.07 8.16
CA LEU A 17 -34.32 -5.82 8.83
C LEU A 17 -32.85 -5.50 8.58
N GLY A 18 -31.96 -6.50 8.54
CA GLY A 18 -30.57 -6.34 8.14
C GLY A 18 -30.40 -5.77 6.73
N LEU A 19 -31.17 -6.26 5.75
CA LEU A 19 -31.18 -5.72 4.39
C LEU A 19 -31.67 -4.26 4.35
N VAL A 20 -32.79 -3.96 5.01
CA VAL A 20 -33.39 -2.62 5.02
C VAL A 20 -32.50 -1.59 5.71
N VAL A 21 -31.92 -1.93 6.87
CA VAL A 21 -31.08 -1.02 7.67
C VAL A 21 -29.66 -0.90 7.08
N GLY A 22 -29.18 -1.92 6.34
CA GLY A 22 -27.85 -1.91 5.73
C GLY A 22 -27.58 -0.72 4.80
N GLY A 23 -28.54 -0.34 3.97
CA GLY A 23 -28.42 0.83 3.08
C GLY A 23 -28.20 2.16 3.84
N PRO A 24 -29.10 2.55 4.76
CA PRO A 24 -28.91 3.67 5.68
C PRO A 24 -27.60 3.59 6.49
N TYR A 25 -27.27 2.42 7.04
CA TYR A 25 -26.08 2.20 7.87
C TYR A 25 -24.78 2.44 7.10
N ILE A 26 -24.66 1.91 5.88
CA ILE A 26 -23.51 2.15 5.00
C ILE A 26 -23.40 3.64 4.62
N ARG A 27 -24.52 4.36 4.46
CA ARG A 27 -24.51 5.82 4.25
C ARG A 27 -24.05 6.60 5.48
N LEU A 28 -24.37 6.14 6.70
CA LEU A 28 -23.88 6.71 7.95
C LEU A 28 -22.36 6.50 8.10
N LEU A 29 -21.86 5.28 7.90
CA LEU A 29 -20.42 4.98 7.97
C LEU A 29 -19.60 5.82 6.97
N ARG A 30 -20.12 6.09 5.76
CA ARG A 30 -19.50 7.02 4.79
C ARG A 30 -19.34 8.42 5.37
N ARG A 31 -20.38 8.98 5.99
CA ARG A 31 -20.34 10.33 6.60
C ARG A 31 -19.33 10.42 7.73
N LEU A 32 -19.16 9.35 8.50
CA LEU A 32 -18.20 9.25 9.60
C LEU A 32 -16.76 8.93 9.16
N ARG A 33 -16.49 8.82 7.84
CA ARG A 33 -15.17 8.57 7.24
C ARG A 33 -14.43 7.30 7.72
N MET A 34 -15.13 6.34 8.34
CA MET A 34 -14.53 5.12 8.89
C MET A 34 -14.30 4.04 7.83
N GLY A 35 -13.22 4.15 7.05
CA GLY A 35 -12.82 3.19 6.02
C GLY A 35 -11.56 2.38 6.37
N LYS A 36 -11.55 1.09 6.00
CA LYS A 36 -10.36 0.23 6.11
C LYS A 36 -9.36 0.56 5.00
N GLN A 37 -8.06 0.60 5.35
CA GLN A 37 -7.03 0.25 4.37
C GLN A 37 -6.96 -1.29 4.27
N VAL A 38 -6.95 -1.81 3.05
CA VAL A 38 -6.98 -3.27 2.79
C VAL A 38 -5.56 -3.83 2.83
N ARG A 39 -5.34 -4.95 3.53
CA ARG A 39 -4.07 -5.69 3.47
C ARG A 39 -3.86 -6.26 2.07
N ARG A 40 -2.64 -6.17 1.53
CA ARG A 40 -2.30 -6.62 0.16
C ARG A 40 -2.23 -8.15 -0.03
N GLU A 41 -2.48 -8.94 1.00
CA GLU A 41 -2.37 -10.40 1.02
C GLU A 41 -3.67 -11.07 0.55
N GLY A 42 -3.98 -10.98 -0.76
CA GLY A 42 -5.16 -11.63 -1.34
C GLY A 42 -5.15 -11.65 -2.88
N PRO A 43 -5.84 -12.62 -3.54
CA PRO A 43 -5.85 -12.75 -4.99
C PRO A 43 -6.57 -11.56 -5.68
N PRO A 44 -6.19 -11.16 -6.91
CA PRO A 44 -6.64 -9.92 -7.53
C PRO A 44 -8.16 -9.74 -7.62
N SER A 45 -8.91 -10.82 -7.86
CA SER A 45 -10.38 -10.83 -7.94
C SER A 45 -11.07 -10.40 -6.64
N HIS A 46 -10.44 -10.59 -5.47
CA HIS A 46 -10.99 -10.16 -4.18
C HIS A 46 -10.73 -8.69 -3.87
N LEU A 47 -9.80 -8.04 -4.58
CA LEU A 47 -9.37 -6.65 -4.31
C LEU A 47 -10.26 -5.61 -5.00
N VAL A 48 -11.05 -5.98 -6.02
CA VAL A 48 -11.94 -5.04 -6.73
C VAL A 48 -13.26 -4.85 -5.98
N THR A 49 -13.92 -5.95 -5.61
CA THR A 49 -15.29 -5.95 -5.07
C THR A 49 -15.41 -5.56 -3.58
N LYS A 50 -14.28 -5.43 -2.86
CA LYS A 50 -14.24 -5.08 -1.42
C LYS A 50 -13.68 -3.68 -1.11
N GLN A 51 -13.56 -2.81 -2.11
CA GLN A 51 -13.16 -1.42 -1.88
C GLN A 51 -14.36 -0.55 -1.47
N GLY A 52 -14.31 -0.04 -0.25
CA GLY A 52 -15.35 0.81 0.34
C GLY A 52 -16.34 0.05 1.23
N LEU A 53 -16.18 0.23 2.55
CA LEU A 53 -17.20 0.00 3.60
C LEU A 53 -17.62 -1.45 3.92
N VAL A 54 -16.68 -2.27 4.43
CA VAL A 54 -17.03 -3.23 5.50
C VAL A 54 -15.93 -3.26 6.58
N THR A 55 -16.11 -2.44 7.62
CA THR A 55 -15.33 -2.46 8.89
C THR A 55 -16.21 -2.76 10.09
N PHE A 56 -17.51 -2.46 10.01
CA PHE A 56 -18.47 -2.66 11.09
C PHE A 56 -19.69 -3.49 10.64
N GLY A 57 -19.54 -4.31 9.58
CA GLY A 57 -20.62 -5.16 9.08
C GLY A 57 -21.19 -6.09 10.16
N GLY A 58 -20.33 -6.66 11.01
CA GLY A 58 -20.76 -7.44 12.18
C GLY A 58 -21.62 -6.64 13.16
N VAL A 59 -21.30 -5.36 13.40
CA VAL A 59 -22.05 -4.50 14.34
C VAL A 59 -23.50 -4.29 13.89
N LEU A 60 -23.76 -4.20 12.57
CA LEU A 60 -25.11 -4.16 12.04
C LEU A 60 -25.90 -5.42 12.39
N PHE A 61 -25.33 -6.61 12.13
CA PHE A 61 -26.01 -7.88 12.41
C PHE A 61 -26.22 -8.11 13.91
N ILE A 62 -25.20 -7.82 14.73
CA ILE A 62 -25.29 -7.91 16.21
C ILE A 62 -26.38 -6.95 16.74
N GLY A 63 -26.42 -5.71 16.24
CA GLY A 63 -27.43 -4.73 16.64
C GLY A 63 -28.85 -5.15 16.26
N VAL A 64 -29.06 -5.64 15.03
CA VAL A 64 -30.36 -6.16 14.57
C VAL A 64 -30.82 -7.36 15.40
N VAL A 65 -29.92 -8.31 15.68
CA VAL A 65 -30.23 -9.49 16.51
C VAL A 65 -30.53 -9.11 17.96
N ALA A 66 -29.76 -8.19 18.56
CA ALA A 66 -29.99 -7.73 19.93
C ALA A 66 -31.31 -6.95 20.09
N VAL A 67 -31.68 -6.11 19.11
CA VAL A 67 -32.97 -5.41 19.10
C VAL A 67 -34.13 -6.40 18.98
N LEU A 68 -34.02 -7.43 18.12
CA LEU A 68 -35.06 -8.43 17.96
C LEU A 68 -35.17 -9.37 19.18
N TRP A 69 -34.05 -9.72 19.82
CA TRP A 69 -34.06 -10.46 21.08
C TRP A 69 -34.79 -9.70 22.20
N LEU A 70 -34.51 -8.39 22.35
CA LEU A 70 -35.20 -7.53 23.31
C LEU A 70 -36.69 -7.37 22.96
N PHE A 71 -37.04 -7.23 21.68
CA PHE A 71 -38.42 -7.14 21.21
C PHE A 71 -39.21 -8.43 21.53
N VAL A 72 -38.62 -9.61 21.29
CA VAL A 72 -39.23 -10.90 21.65
C VAL A 72 -39.37 -11.03 23.17
N LEU A 73 -38.36 -10.64 23.95
CA LEU A 73 -38.42 -10.64 25.41
C LEU A 73 -39.56 -9.76 25.97
N VAL A 74 -39.81 -8.60 25.36
CA VAL A 74 -40.93 -7.71 25.72
C VAL A 74 -42.29 -8.29 25.33
N LEU A 75 -42.39 -8.93 24.16
CA LEU A 75 -43.65 -9.55 23.70
C LEU A 75 -43.98 -10.89 24.38
N LEU A 76 -43.00 -11.60 24.92
CA LEU A 76 -43.22 -12.86 25.62
C LEU A 76 -44.02 -12.65 26.91
N PRO A 77 -45.06 -13.46 27.18
CA PRO A 77 -45.71 -13.56 28.48
C PRO A 77 -44.74 -13.90 29.62
N GLU A 78 -45.02 -13.42 30.83
CA GLU A 78 -44.18 -13.60 32.03
C GLU A 78 -43.80 -15.07 32.28
N ASP A 79 -44.76 -15.99 32.12
CA ASP A 79 -44.59 -17.44 32.25
C ASP A 79 -43.51 -18.02 31.31
N GLN A 80 -43.37 -17.47 30.09
CA GLN A 80 -42.40 -17.94 29.10
C GLN A 80 -41.07 -17.20 29.16
N ARG A 81 -40.97 -16.05 29.87
CA ARG A 81 -39.70 -15.35 30.10
C ARG A 81 -38.73 -16.18 30.94
N GLY A 82 -39.26 -16.98 31.88
CA GLY A 82 -38.49 -17.87 32.76
C GLY A 82 -37.61 -18.86 32.01
N ASP A 83 -38.15 -19.47 30.94
CA ASP A 83 -37.39 -20.39 30.07
C ASP A 83 -36.57 -19.65 28.99
N TYR A 84 -37.14 -18.58 28.41
CA TYR A 84 -36.52 -17.88 27.29
C TYR A 84 -35.21 -17.19 27.68
N VAL A 85 -35.16 -16.51 28.82
CA VAL A 85 -33.97 -15.72 29.21
C VAL A 85 -32.74 -16.63 29.43
N PRO A 86 -32.76 -17.70 30.25
CA PRO A 86 -31.59 -18.54 30.45
C PRO A 86 -31.09 -19.23 29.17
N GLN A 87 -32.01 -19.63 28.28
CA GLN A 87 -31.67 -20.28 27.01
C GLN A 87 -30.98 -19.34 26.02
N THR A 88 -31.28 -18.04 26.07
CA THR A 88 -30.82 -17.05 25.07
C THR A 88 -29.75 -16.10 25.59
N ILE A 89 -29.64 -15.87 26.90
CA ILE A 89 -28.73 -14.87 27.48
C ILE A 89 -27.25 -15.17 27.23
N VAL A 90 -26.84 -16.45 27.22
CA VAL A 90 -25.44 -16.83 26.94
C VAL A 90 -25.09 -16.70 25.45
N PRO A 91 -25.89 -17.23 24.49
CA PRO A 91 -25.69 -16.93 23.08
C PRO A 91 -25.62 -15.43 22.78
N MET A 92 -26.52 -14.62 23.35
CA MET A 92 -26.55 -13.16 23.13
C MET A 92 -25.39 -12.44 23.79
N GLY A 93 -25.06 -12.75 25.05
CA GLY A 93 -23.92 -12.18 25.76
C GLY A 93 -22.58 -12.52 25.08
N THR A 94 -22.42 -13.76 24.60
CA THR A 94 -21.25 -14.19 23.83
C THR A 94 -21.14 -13.44 22.51
N LEU A 95 -22.24 -13.35 21.75
CA LEU A 95 -22.32 -12.61 20.48
C LEU A 95 -21.99 -11.11 20.66
N LEU A 96 -22.54 -10.49 21.70
CA LEU A 96 -22.30 -9.08 22.03
C LEU A 96 -20.85 -8.82 22.45
N VAL A 97 -20.29 -9.60 23.39
CA VAL A 97 -18.95 -9.35 23.93
C VAL A 97 -17.86 -9.68 22.90
N VAL A 98 -17.96 -10.83 22.23
CA VAL A 98 -16.97 -11.23 21.20
C VAL A 98 -17.10 -10.36 19.95
N GLY A 99 -18.33 -9.97 19.60
CA GLY A 99 -18.62 -9.04 18.51
C GLY A 99 -18.09 -7.62 18.79
N LEU A 100 -18.24 -7.11 20.01
CA LEU A 100 -17.67 -5.84 20.44
C LEU A 100 -16.14 -5.87 20.44
N LEU A 101 -15.52 -6.96 20.90
CA LEU A 101 -14.07 -7.16 20.79
C LEU A 101 -13.60 -7.12 19.32
N GLY A 102 -14.37 -7.72 18.40
CA GLY A 102 -14.13 -7.62 16.96
C GLY A 102 -14.27 -6.20 16.42
N ALA A 103 -15.30 -5.45 16.83
CA ALA A 103 -15.51 -4.07 16.42
C ALA A 103 -14.42 -3.12 16.96
N ILE A 104 -13.92 -3.35 18.17
CA ILE A 104 -12.79 -2.61 18.75
C ILE A 104 -11.50 -2.92 17.98
N ASP A 105 -11.25 -4.19 17.65
CA ASP A 105 -10.10 -4.62 16.84
C ASP A 105 -10.10 -3.95 15.45
N ASP A 106 -11.26 -3.93 14.78
CA ASP A 106 -11.42 -3.24 13.49
C ASP A 106 -11.32 -1.72 13.60
N TYR A 107 -11.85 -1.09 14.64
CA TYR A 107 -11.69 0.35 14.90
C TYR A 107 -10.23 0.73 15.15
N VAL A 108 -9.52 0.00 16.01
CA VAL A 108 -8.10 0.24 16.33
C VAL A 108 -7.25 0.04 15.07
N ASN A 109 -7.54 -0.97 14.25
CA ASN A 109 -6.87 -1.20 12.98
C ASN A 109 -7.16 -0.08 11.94
N VAL A 110 -8.35 0.53 11.94
CA VAL A 110 -8.68 1.70 11.09
C VAL A 110 -7.96 2.96 11.54
N VAL A 111 -7.89 3.24 12.84
CA VAL A 111 -7.34 4.50 13.38
C VAL A 111 -5.81 4.48 13.47
N TYR A 112 -5.21 3.35 13.87
CA TYR A 112 -3.77 3.24 14.16
C TYR A 112 -2.99 2.39 13.15
N GLY A 113 -3.66 1.75 12.18
CA GLY A 113 -3.03 0.93 11.14
C GLY A 113 -2.54 -0.45 11.60
N PHE A 114 -2.78 -0.84 12.85
CA PHE A 114 -2.50 -2.17 13.38
C PHE A 114 -3.65 -2.65 14.26
N GLY A 115 -4.06 -3.92 14.08
CA GLY A 115 -5.04 -4.58 14.95
C GLY A 115 -4.44 -5.13 16.25
N ILE A 116 -5.30 -5.66 17.10
CA ILE A 116 -4.94 -6.35 18.34
C ILE A 116 -4.17 -7.63 18.00
N ARG A 117 -3.01 -7.84 18.64
CA ARG A 117 -2.22 -9.09 18.46
C ARG A 117 -3.10 -10.30 18.75
N GLY A 118 -3.26 -11.19 17.76
CA GLY A 118 -4.22 -12.30 17.79
C GLY A 118 -4.17 -13.19 19.04
N ARG A 119 -2.99 -13.37 19.66
CA ARG A 119 -2.84 -14.08 20.94
C ARG A 119 -3.69 -13.49 22.08
N HIS A 120 -3.82 -12.15 22.16
CA HIS A 120 -4.65 -11.50 23.17
C HIS A 120 -6.14 -11.63 22.83
N LYS A 121 -6.49 -11.58 21.53
CA LYS A 121 -7.86 -11.81 21.04
C LYS A 121 -8.34 -13.23 21.38
N LEU A 122 -7.49 -14.23 21.15
CA LEU A 122 -7.73 -15.63 21.53
C LEU A 122 -7.88 -15.81 23.05
N VAL A 123 -7.04 -15.16 23.88
CA VAL A 123 -7.19 -15.20 25.34
C VAL A 123 -8.54 -14.63 25.78
N TRP A 124 -8.96 -13.47 25.25
CA TRP A 124 -10.27 -12.90 25.56
C TRP A 124 -11.44 -13.78 25.06
N GLN A 125 -11.37 -14.30 23.84
CA GLN A 125 -12.38 -15.23 23.30
C GLN A 125 -12.47 -16.51 24.14
N ALA A 126 -11.34 -17.05 24.61
CA ALA A 126 -11.31 -18.22 25.48
C ALA A 126 -11.92 -17.93 26.86
N ILE A 127 -11.63 -16.77 27.48
CA ILE A 127 -12.24 -16.37 28.75
C ILE A 127 -13.77 -16.29 28.63
N VAL A 128 -14.29 -15.62 27.59
CA VAL A 128 -15.73 -15.52 27.35
C VAL A 128 -16.34 -16.90 27.08
N GLY A 129 -15.69 -17.72 26.25
CA GLY A 129 -16.11 -19.09 25.98
C GLY A 129 -16.15 -19.98 27.22
N ILE A 130 -15.21 -19.83 28.15
CA ILE A 130 -15.16 -20.59 29.41
C ILE A 130 -16.34 -20.21 30.31
N VAL A 131 -16.61 -18.90 30.47
CA VAL A 131 -17.76 -18.43 31.25
C VAL A 131 -19.08 -18.91 30.64
N ALA A 132 -19.22 -18.81 29.32
CA ALA A 132 -20.39 -19.30 28.58
C ALA A 132 -20.59 -20.83 28.75
N ALA A 133 -19.53 -21.62 28.57
CA ALA A 133 -19.59 -23.07 28.69
C ALA A 133 -19.89 -23.54 30.13
N ILE A 134 -19.32 -22.88 31.15
CA ILE A 134 -19.62 -23.15 32.56
C ILE A 134 -21.09 -22.85 32.89
N TYR A 135 -21.65 -21.75 32.37
CA TYR A 135 -23.07 -21.45 32.54
C TYR A 135 -23.95 -22.53 31.88
N ILE A 136 -23.68 -22.88 30.61
CA ILE A 136 -24.47 -23.88 29.88
C ILE A 136 -24.46 -25.22 30.61
N HIS A 137 -23.29 -25.68 31.04
CA HIS A 137 -23.16 -26.92 31.80
C HIS A 137 -23.89 -26.86 33.15
N ARG A 138 -23.73 -25.79 33.93
CA ARG A 138 -24.36 -25.66 35.26
C ARG A 138 -25.88 -25.45 35.22
N HIS A 139 -26.40 -24.77 34.21
CA HIS A 139 -27.82 -24.42 34.14
C HIS A 139 -28.67 -25.48 33.40
N PHE A 140 -28.09 -26.14 32.39
CA PHE A 140 -28.81 -27.13 31.57
C PHE A 140 -28.32 -28.57 31.76
N GLY A 141 -27.35 -28.83 32.64
CA GLY A 141 -26.81 -30.17 32.94
C GLY A 141 -26.06 -30.84 31.78
N VAL A 142 -25.83 -30.12 30.68
CA VAL A 142 -25.31 -30.71 29.43
C VAL A 142 -23.91 -31.30 29.66
N THR A 143 -23.79 -32.59 29.35
CA THR A 143 -22.58 -33.41 29.52
C THR A 143 -22.37 -34.39 28.36
N GLY A 144 -23.21 -34.34 27.33
CA GLY A 144 -23.12 -35.19 26.13
C GLY A 144 -23.20 -34.39 24.84
N ILE A 145 -22.98 -35.09 23.73
CA ILE A 145 -23.06 -34.55 22.36
C ILE A 145 -23.92 -35.50 21.52
N LEU A 146 -24.86 -34.95 20.77
CA LEU A 146 -25.56 -35.71 19.73
C LEU A 146 -24.64 -35.92 18.52
N ILE A 147 -24.20 -37.16 18.29
CA ILE A 147 -23.46 -37.56 17.11
C ILE A 147 -24.46 -38.11 16.06
N PRO A 148 -24.53 -37.56 14.84
CA PRO A 148 -25.41 -38.07 13.79
C PRO A 148 -25.20 -39.58 13.57
N HIS A 149 -26.31 -40.33 13.45
CA HIS A 149 -26.36 -41.79 13.35
C HIS A 149 -25.91 -42.61 14.58
N TYR A 150 -25.22 -42.00 15.56
CA TYR A 150 -24.71 -42.71 16.76
C TYR A 150 -25.41 -42.32 18.07
N GLY A 151 -26.25 -41.28 18.08
CA GLY A 151 -27.04 -40.88 19.23
C GLY A 151 -26.29 -39.94 20.19
N GLU A 152 -26.77 -39.83 21.43
CA GLU A 152 -26.12 -39.00 22.45
C GLU A 152 -24.95 -39.72 23.09
N TRP A 153 -23.75 -39.13 23.02
CA TRP A 153 -22.54 -39.65 23.63
C TRP A 153 -22.15 -38.80 24.84
N LEU A 154 -22.21 -39.40 26.04
CA LEU A 154 -21.88 -38.75 27.31
C LEU A 154 -20.36 -38.66 27.48
N ILE A 155 -19.84 -37.43 27.42
CA ILE A 155 -18.41 -37.12 27.54
C ILE A 155 -18.03 -36.49 28.89
N GLY A 156 -19.01 -36.10 29.69
CA GLY A 156 -18.81 -35.49 31.00
C GLY A 156 -18.51 -33.99 30.95
N ALA A 157 -18.57 -33.36 32.13
CA ALA A 157 -18.53 -31.90 32.28
C ALA A 157 -17.27 -31.24 31.71
N VAL A 158 -16.08 -31.76 32.03
CA VAL A 158 -14.80 -31.13 31.65
C VAL A 158 -14.55 -31.24 30.13
N PRO A 159 -14.69 -32.42 29.48
CA PRO A 159 -14.60 -32.51 28.02
C PRO A 159 -15.67 -31.69 27.29
N PHE A 160 -16.90 -31.61 27.82
CA PHE A 160 -17.96 -30.76 27.26
C PHE A 160 -17.56 -29.28 27.28
N VAL A 161 -17.07 -28.78 28.42
CA VAL A 161 -16.60 -27.38 28.53
C VAL A 161 -15.44 -27.10 27.56
N ILE A 162 -14.46 -28.00 27.46
CA ILE A 162 -13.33 -27.86 26.54
C ILE A 162 -13.82 -27.78 25.08
N LEU A 163 -14.74 -28.67 24.67
CA LEU A 163 -15.27 -28.65 23.31
C LEU A 163 -16.12 -27.40 23.03
N ALA A 164 -16.96 -26.98 23.98
CA ALA A 164 -17.79 -25.79 23.84
C ALA A 164 -16.94 -24.52 23.67
N VAL A 165 -15.87 -24.38 24.48
CA VAL A 165 -14.86 -23.31 24.33
C VAL A 165 -14.22 -23.37 22.95
N PHE A 166 -13.73 -24.54 22.54
CA PHE A 166 -13.10 -24.73 21.23
C PHE A 166 -14.06 -24.35 20.08
N ALA A 167 -15.32 -24.81 20.12
CA ALA A 167 -16.32 -24.52 19.11
C ALA A 167 -16.65 -23.02 19.01
N MET A 168 -16.82 -22.34 20.16
CA MET A 168 -17.08 -20.89 20.18
C MET A 168 -15.90 -20.07 19.63
N VAL A 169 -14.67 -20.40 20.05
CA VAL A 169 -13.44 -19.73 19.56
C VAL A 169 -13.21 -20.03 18.07
N ALA A 170 -13.45 -21.27 17.64
CA ALA A 170 -13.32 -21.68 16.24
C ALA A 170 -14.36 -20.98 15.34
N MET A 171 -15.65 -20.98 15.71
CA MET A 171 -16.70 -20.29 14.93
C MET A 171 -16.44 -18.78 14.85
N SER A 172 -16.05 -18.14 15.95
CA SER A 172 -15.76 -16.70 15.96
C SER A 172 -14.58 -16.30 15.07
N ASN A 173 -13.64 -17.19 14.80
CA ASN A 173 -12.48 -16.93 13.94
C ASN A 173 -12.60 -17.59 12.54
N GLY A 174 -13.53 -18.52 12.36
CA GLY A 174 -13.69 -19.33 11.15
C GLY A 174 -13.97 -18.50 9.90
N VAL A 175 -14.88 -17.51 9.99
CA VAL A 175 -15.17 -16.58 8.88
C VAL A 175 -13.93 -15.80 8.45
N ASN A 176 -13.07 -15.41 9.39
CA ASN A 176 -11.82 -14.70 9.12
C ASN A 176 -10.72 -15.61 8.50
N LEU A 177 -10.93 -16.93 8.50
CA LEU A 177 -10.08 -17.92 7.82
C LEU A 177 -10.68 -18.32 6.46
N THR A 178 -12.01 -18.45 6.35
CA THR A 178 -12.69 -18.87 5.11
C THR A 178 -12.87 -17.74 4.09
N ASP A 179 -12.88 -16.46 4.50
CA ASP A 179 -12.91 -15.31 3.58
C ASP A 179 -11.63 -15.20 2.71
N GLY A 180 -10.55 -15.89 3.10
CA GLY A 180 -9.35 -16.12 2.28
C GLY A 180 -9.35 -17.44 1.50
N LEU A 181 -10.39 -18.27 1.60
CA LEU A 181 -10.42 -19.66 1.12
C LEU A 181 -11.36 -19.89 -0.09
N HIS A 182 -11.85 -18.85 -0.76
CA HIS A 182 -12.51 -18.98 -2.07
C HIS A 182 -11.51 -19.27 -3.20
N ARG A 183 -10.78 -20.38 -3.09
CA ARG A 183 -9.98 -20.96 -4.17
C ARG A 183 -10.81 -21.98 -4.94
N GLY A 184 -11.20 -21.64 -6.17
CA GLY A 184 -11.65 -22.65 -7.12
C GLY A 184 -10.47 -23.52 -7.55
N ARG A 185 -10.55 -24.83 -7.27
CA ARG A 185 -9.91 -26.00 -7.95
C ARG A 185 -8.48 -25.83 -8.53
N SER A 186 -7.45 -26.60 -8.18
CA SER A 186 -7.30 -27.72 -7.23
C SER A 186 -5.82 -27.78 -6.72
N PRO A 187 -5.16 -28.91 -6.39
CA PRO A 187 -4.84 -29.15 -4.99
C PRO A 187 -3.37 -29.45 -4.65
N ARG A 188 -2.98 -29.17 -3.40
CA ARG A 188 -2.14 -30.03 -2.53
C ARG A 188 -2.11 -29.45 -1.12
N VAL A 189 -2.39 -30.26 -0.10
CA VAL A 189 -2.35 -29.87 1.31
C VAL A 189 -1.30 -30.73 2.02
N PRO A 190 -0.23 -30.14 2.56
CA PRO A 190 0.59 -30.79 3.59
C PRO A 190 -0.16 -30.71 4.93
N LEU A 191 -0.60 -31.84 5.45
CA LEU A 191 -1.16 -31.93 6.81
C LEU A 191 -0.02 -31.86 7.84
N VAL A 192 -0.29 -31.21 8.98
CA VAL A 192 0.43 -31.35 10.26
C VAL A 192 1.97 -31.19 10.21
N GLN A 193 2.46 -30.00 10.60
CA GLN A 193 3.78 -29.92 11.22
C GLN A 193 3.70 -30.43 12.67
N ARG A 194 4.33 -31.59 12.93
CA ARG A 194 4.66 -32.02 14.30
C ARG A 194 5.72 -31.09 14.88
N PRO A 195 5.69 -30.77 16.20
CA PRO A 195 6.84 -30.16 16.85
C PRO A 195 7.98 -31.19 16.94
N PRO A 196 9.23 -30.84 16.57
CA PRO A 196 10.39 -31.62 16.96
C PRO A 196 10.55 -31.57 18.48
N GLY A 197 10.73 -32.74 19.11
CA GLY A 197 11.17 -32.82 20.50
C GLY A 197 12.60 -32.31 20.65
N GLY A 198 12.95 -31.82 21.84
CA GLY A 198 14.29 -31.30 22.11
C GLY A 198 15.37 -32.40 22.16
N VAL A 199 16.59 -32.03 21.77
CA VAL A 199 17.83 -32.74 22.09
C VAL A 199 18.79 -31.73 22.73
N HIS A 200 19.70 -32.24 23.57
CA HIS A 200 20.39 -31.51 24.63
C HIS A 200 21.44 -30.47 24.20
N ASP A 201 21.56 -29.46 25.07
CA ASP A 201 22.77 -28.78 25.59
C ASP A 201 24.01 -28.58 24.69
N GLY A 202 24.53 -27.34 24.69
CA GLY A 202 25.61 -26.90 23.80
C GLY A 202 26.13 -25.50 24.12
N ARG A 203 26.52 -25.26 25.38
CA ARG A 203 26.96 -23.93 25.87
C ARG A 203 28.22 -23.41 25.14
N HIS A 204 28.10 -22.38 24.31
CA HIS A 204 29.25 -21.52 23.99
C HIS A 204 28.98 -20.02 24.17
N ARG A 205 30.04 -19.30 24.54
CA ARG A 205 29.99 -18.07 25.35
C ARG A 205 29.73 -16.81 24.53
N LEU A 206 29.01 -15.86 25.14
CA LEU A 206 28.97 -14.46 24.71
C LEU A 206 30.38 -13.84 24.77
N ALA A 207 30.83 -13.25 23.66
CA ALA A 207 31.95 -12.32 23.64
C ALA A 207 31.42 -10.89 23.47
N ARG A 208 31.54 -10.06 24.52
CA ARG A 208 31.28 -8.61 24.43
C ARG A 208 32.54 -7.91 23.99
N ALA A 209 32.60 -7.46 22.74
CA ALA A 209 33.58 -6.46 22.34
C ALA A 209 33.26 -5.13 23.06
N ARG A 210 34.24 -4.59 23.81
CA ARG A 210 34.27 -3.18 24.20
C ARG A 210 35.05 -2.43 23.13
N CYS A 211 34.64 -1.21 22.83
CA CYS A 211 35.45 -0.26 22.06
C CYS A 211 35.64 0.98 22.91
N ASP A 212 36.86 1.18 23.41
CA ASP A 212 37.27 2.47 23.97
C ASP A 212 37.59 3.43 22.80
N PRO A 213 37.20 4.72 22.85
CA PRO A 213 37.54 5.70 21.84
C PRO A 213 38.97 6.24 22.06
N HIS A 214 39.78 6.29 21.00
CA HIS A 214 41.11 6.91 21.05
C HIS A 214 41.04 8.44 21.08
N ASP A 215 41.91 9.05 21.88
CA ASP A 215 42.09 10.51 22.03
C ASP A 215 42.83 11.13 20.81
N GLY A 216 42.61 12.43 20.54
CA GLY A 216 42.84 12.98 19.19
C GLY A 216 42.86 14.49 18.94
N ARG A 217 43.12 15.38 19.92
CA ARG A 217 43.43 16.84 19.73
C ARG A 217 42.24 17.72 19.26
N ALA A 218 42.20 19.05 19.45
CA ALA A 218 42.87 19.95 20.41
C ALA A 218 42.03 21.23 20.60
N HIS A 219 42.36 22.05 21.61
CA HIS A 219 41.57 23.21 22.06
C HIS A 219 41.52 24.39 21.09
N HIS A 220 40.45 25.22 21.17
CA HIS A 220 40.63 26.66 21.42
C HIS A 220 39.37 27.40 21.97
N ARG A 221 39.44 27.73 23.29
CA ARG A 221 38.82 28.86 24.02
C ARG A 221 37.27 29.04 24.05
N VAL A 222 36.83 29.82 25.04
CA VAL A 222 35.46 29.97 25.57
C VAL A 222 35.23 31.44 25.98
N HIS A 223 33.96 31.82 26.23
CA HIS A 223 33.44 33.04 26.90
C HIS A 223 33.01 34.20 25.99
N PRO A 224 32.02 35.03 26.41
CA PRO A 224 30.79 34.64 27.11
C PRO A 224 29.52 35.34 26.52
N ALA A 225 28.34 34.97 27.02
CA ALA A 225 27.08 35.63 26.65
C ALA A 225 26.74 36.85 27.54
N PRO A 226 26.12 37.92 27.01
CA PRO A 226 25.45 38.96 27.79
C PRO A 226 23.95 38.63 28.02
N THR A 227 23.32 39.34 28.95
CA THR A 227 21.95 39.09 29.42
C THR A 227 21.01 40.30 29.24
N GLY A 228 19.69 40.05 29.31
CA GLY A 228 18.63 41.07 29.24
C GLY A 228 18.01 41.24 27.85
N ARG A 229 16.77 41.73 27.70
CA ARG A 229 15.76 42.13 28.72
C ARG A 229 14.44 41.37 28.49
N ARG A 230 13.64 41.27 29.55
CA ARG A 230 12.18 41.11 29.45
C ARG A 230 11.54 42.49 29.51
N ASP A 231 10.63 42.80 28.59
CA ASP A 231 9.65 43.87 28.78
C ASP A 231 8.25 43.40 28.34
N ARG A 232 7.21 44.00 28.92
CA ARG A 232 5.78 43.66 28.76
C ARG A 232 5.01 44.91 28.27
N VAL A 233 3.67 44.77 28.17
CA VAL A 233 2.63 45.81 27.88
C VAL A 233 2.34 45.91 26.37
N ARG A 234 1.21 45.42 25.80
CA ARG A 234 -0.27 45.54 26.04
C ARG A 234 -0.92 46.69 25.23
N ARG A 235 -1.84 46.33 24.32
CA ARG A 235 -3.10 47.03 23.88
C ARG A 235 -2.89 48.45 23.25
N ARG A 236 -3.65 48.92 22.25
CA ARG A 236 -5.13 49.02 22.01
C ARG A 236 -5.33 49.57 20.54
N ASN A 237 -6.46 49.94 19.89
CA ASN A 237 -7.90 50.02 20.18
C ASN A 237 -8.78 50.17 18.88
N ARG A 238 -9.45 49.11 18.36
CA ARG A 238 -10.59 49.19 17.38
C ARG A 238 -10.19 49.69 15.95
N VAL A 239 -11.03 49.75 14.89
CA VAL A 239 -12.51 49.73 14.64
C VAL A 239 -12.77 48.87 13.36
N GLY A 240 -13.90 48.19 13.10
CA GLY A 240 -15.20 48.06 13.79
C GLY A 240 -16.12 46.95 13.21
N HIS A 241 -17.43 47.05 13.48
CA HIS A 241 -18.52 46.10 13.14
C HIS A 241 -19.73 46.91 12.58
N PRO A 242 -20.86 46.27 12.15
CA PRO A 242 -21.10 45.20 11.17
C PRO A 242 -22.17 45.75 10.15
N PRO A 243 -23.31 45.11 9.80
CA PRO A 243 -23.67 43.71 9.47
C PRO A 243 -24.34 43.57 8.07
N GLY A 244 -24.82 42.36 7.71
CA GLY A 244 -26.20 42.24 7.18
C GLY A 244 -26.45 41.59 5.81
N ARG A 245 -26.90 40.31 5.85
CA ARG A 245 -27.97 39.67 5.03
C ARG A 245 -27.98 39.75 3.48
N LEU A 246 -27.96 38.53 2.91
CA LEU A 246 -28.92 37.96 1.94
C LEU A 246 -29.25 38.71 0.63
N VAL A 247 -28.83 38.11 -0.49
CA VAL A 247 -29.73 37.83 -1.62
C VAL A 247 -29.54 36.38 -2.05
N GLN A 248 -30.62 35.59 -2.10
CA GLN A 248 -30.64 34.33 -2.84
C GLN A 248 -31.07 34.61 -4.28
N ALA A 249 -30.32 34.11 -5.26
CA ALA A 249 -30.73 34.10 -6.65
C ALA A 249 -30.58 32.67 -7.20
N ALA A 250 -31.64 31.87 -7.05
CA ALA A 250 -31.70 30.57 -7.72
C ALA A 250 -31.95 30.78 -9.21
N ARG A 251 -31.14 30.16 -10.07
CA ARG A 251 -31.52 29.87 -11.46
C ARG A 251 -31.35 28.38 -11.71
N GLN A 252 -32.46 27.72 -12.00
CA GLN A 252 -32.48 26.37 -12.54
C GLN A 252 -31.87 26.40 -13.94
N ALA A 253 -31.02 25.43 -14.26
CA ALA A 253 -30.64 25.11 -15.63
C ALA A 253 -31.28 23.76 -15.97
N HIS A 254 -32.17 23.73 -16.96
CA HIS A 254 -32.78 22.48 -17.43
C HIS A 254 -31.74 21.60 -18.12
N LEU A 255 -31.70 20.32 -17.76
CA LEU A 255 -31.04 19.27 -18.54
C LEU A 255 -32.02 18.77 -19.62
N PRO A 256 -31.69 18.87 -20.92
CA PRO A 256 -32.39 18.12 -21.96
C PRO A 256 -31.88 16.66 -21.98
N HIS A 257 -32.79 15.69 -21.93
CA HIS A 257 -32.46 14.30 -22.24
C HIS A 257 -32.22 14.14 -23.75
N VAL A 258 -31.08 13.57 -24.16
CA VAL A 258 -30.88 13.04 -25.51
C VAL A 258 -30.22 11.66 -25.46
N ALA A 259 -30.84 10.72 -26.19
CA ALA A 259 -30.43 9.38 -26.60
C ALA A 259 -29.18 8.69 -25.99
N ALA A 260 -29.38 7.46 -25.54
CA ALA A 260 -28.32 6.45 -25.47
C ALA A 260 -27.99 5.91 -26.88
N ALA A 261 -26.73 5.52 -27.10
CA ALA A 261 -26.27 4.78 -28.28
C ALA A 261 -25.50 3.51 -27.86
N GLN A 262 -25.54 2.48 -28.71
CA GLN A 262 -25.10 1.11 -28.39
C GLN A 262 -23.63 0.81 -28.79
N PRO A 263 -23.00 -0.23 -28.23
CA PRO A 263 -21.57 -0.49 -28.41
C PRO A 263 -21.19 -0.97 -29.82
N LEU A 264 -19.91 -0.75 -30.16
CA LEU A 264 -19.29 -1.09 -31.44
C LEU A 264 -19.34 -2.59 -31.76
N ARG A 265 -19.64 -2.93 -33.02
CA ARG A 265 -19.51 -4.29 -33.56
C ARG A 265 -18.04 -4.66 -33.78
N ALA A 266 -17.66 -5.85 -33.35
CA ALA A 266 -16.38 -6.45 -33.73
C ALA A 266 -16.47 -7.03 -35.16
N HIS A 267 -15.47 -6.74 -36.00
CA HIS A 267 -15.29 -7.47 -37.26
C HIS A 267 -14.33 -8.64 -37.06
N ARG A 268 -14.84 -9.84 -37.31
CA ARG A 268 -14.07 -11.09 -37.38
C ARG A 268 -13.51 -11.22 -38.80
N VAL A 269 -12.18 -11.27 -38.95
CA VAL A 269 -11.52 -11.76 -40.18
C VAL A 269 -11.14 -13.23 -39.96
N ALA A 270 -11.26 -14.04 -41.02
CA ALA A 270 -11.12 -15.49 -40.97
C ALA A 270 -9.66 -15.96 -41.13
N ARG A 271 -9.44 -17.26 -40.86
CA ARG A 271 -8.19 -17.95 -41.19
C ARG A 271 -8.07 -18.14 -42.70
N GLY A 272 -6.83 -18.11 -43.18
CA GLY A 272 -6.36 -18.99 -44.25
C GLY A 272 -5.22 -19.79 -43.65
N GLU A 273 -5.37 -21.11 -43.59
CA GLU A 273 -4.27 -22.07 -43.42
C GLU A 273 -3.88 -22.51 -44.84
N ASP A 274 -2.59 -22.78 -45.10
CA ASP A 274 -2.10 -23.84 -46.01
C ASP A 274 -0.54 -23.81 -46.08
N ASP A 275 0.03 -24.98 -45.78
CA ASP A 275 1.29 -25.61 -46.21
C ASP A 275 2.68 -24.91 -46.16
N ASP A 276 3.33 -25.07 -45.00
CA ASP A 276 4.56 -25.90 -44.78
C ASP A 276 5.90 -25.58 -45.52
N PRO A 277 7.06 -26.23 -45.22
CA PRO A 277 8.28 -25.47 -44.94
C PRO A 277 9.53 -25.91 -45.72
N PHE A 278 10.63 -25.16 -45.61
CA PHE A 278 11.96 -25.73 -45.88
C PHE A 278 13.07 -25.22 -44.95
N LEU A 279 13.97 -26.15 -44.58
CA LEU A 279 15.03 -25.95 -43.61
C LEU A 279 16.31 -25.36 -44.21
N ALA A 280 17.08 -24.71 -43.33
CA ALA A 280 18.36 -24.07 -43.58
C ALA A 280 19.41 -24.92 -44.31
N HIS A 281 20.33 -24.25 -45.03
CA HIS A 281 21.68 -24.77 -45.23
C HIS A 281 22.77 -23.69 -45.14
N ARG A 282 23.99 -24.14 -44.81
CA ARG A 282 25.17 -23.33 -44.44
C ARG A 282 25.78 -22.58 -45.63
N GLY A 283 26.31 -21.36 -45.41
CA GLY A 283 27.15 -20.62 -46.37
C GLY A 283 28.25 -19.82 -45.67
N ALA A 284 29.52 -20.05 -46.02
CA ALA A 284 30.67 -19.64 -45.21
C ALA A 284 31.18 -18.19 -45.43
N ARG A 285 31.95 -17.72 -44.43
CA ARG A 285 32.71 -16.45 -44.41
C ARG A 285 33.48 -16.16 -45.71
N ARG A 286 33.58 -14.87 -46.09
CA ARG A 286 34.78 -14.32 -46.77
C ARG A 286 35.17 -12.96 -46.20
N HIS A 287 36.45 -12.79 -45.87
CA HIS A 287 37.05 -11.48 -45.61
C HIS A 287 37.24 -10.70 -46.93
N ARG A 288 37.19 -9.37 -46.84
CA ARG A 288 37.98 -8.45 -47.68
C ARG A 288 38.68 -7.42 -46.78
N ARG A 289 39.80 -6.89 -47.26
CA ARG A 289 40.67 -5.86 -46.66
C ARG A 289 40.95 -4.81 -47.74
N GLY A 290 41.27 -3.58 -47.33
CA GLY A 290 41.53 -2.44 -48.22
C GLY A 290 40.25 -1.71 -48.65
N ASP A 291 40.23 -0.39 -48.82
CA ASP A 291 41.30 0.60 -48.58
C ASP A 291 40.68 1.95 -48.14
N PRO A 292 41.42 2.90 -47.51
CA PRO A 292 40.82 4.05 -46.82
C PRO A 292 40.75 5.33 -47.68
N ARG A 293 40.29 6.42 -47.03
CA ARG A 293 40.23 7.84 -47.46
C ARG A 293 38.88 8.31 -48.03
N LEU A 294 38.05 8.83 -47.13
CA LEU A 294 37.41 10.14 -47.32
C LEU A 294 37.43 10.86 -45.95
N ARG A 295 37.58 12.18 -45.96
CA ARG A 295 37.76 13.04 -44.77
C ARG A 295 36.57 13.98 -44.66
N ASP A 296 36.21 14.34 -43.42
CA ASP A 296 35.46 15.54 -43.00
C ASP A 296 34.09 15.79 -43.69
N THR A 297 32.99 16.06 -42.99
CA THR A 297 32.80 16.93 -41.82
C THR A 297 31.55 16.50 -41.03
N GLY A 298 31.44 16.91 -39.76
CA GLY A 298 30.16 16.89 -39.03
C GLY A 298 30.22 16.30 -37.63
N ALA A 299 30.30 17.18 -36.62
CA ALA A 299 30.03 16.95 -35.20
C ALA A 299 29.93 15.49 -34.72
N ALA A 300 31.06 14.89 -34.34
CA ALA A 300 31.05 13.67 -33.56
C ALA A 300 30.35 13.95 -32.20
N ALA A 301 29.16 13.39 -32.01
CA ALA A 301 28.47 13.43 -30.72
C ALA A 301 29.25 12.58 -29.71
N THR A 302 30.16 13.23 -28.97
CA THR A 302 30.99 12.57 -27.96
C THR A 302 30.10 11.87 -26.95
N ALA A 303 30.19 10.53 -26.88
CA ALA A 303 29.48 9.72 -25.92
C ALA A 303 30.02 10.02 -24.52
N MET A 304 29.44 11.03 -23.85
CA MET A 304 29.76 11.34 -22.46
C MET A 304 29.45 10.13 -21.58
N SER A 305 30.49 9.61 -20.93
CA SER A 305 30.30 8.74 -19.77
C SER A 305 29.73 9.59 -18.63
N ILE A 306 28.42 9.53 -18.41
CA ILE A 306 27.69 10.30 -17.37
C ILE A 306 27.90 9.61 -15.99
N ALA A 307 29.13 9.18 -15.71
CA ALA A 307 29.48 8.43 -14.50
C ALA A 307 29.65 9.35 -13.28
N ASP A 308 30.14 10.57 -13.49
CA ASP A 308 30.67 11.44 -12.43
C ASP A 308 29.94 12.80 -12.32
N VAL A 309 28.82 13.00 -13.03
CA VAL A 309 28.08 14.27 -12.96
C VAL A 309 27.27 14.32 -11.66
N ALA A 310 27.76 15.08 -10.68
CA ALA A 310 27.14 15.20 -9.38
C ALA A 310 25.76 15.86 -9.45
N TRP A 311 24.77 15.27 -8.78
CA TRP A 311 23.44 15.85 -8.64
C TRP A 311 23.51 17.13 -7.80
N GLU A 312 23.16 18.27 -8.42
CA GLU A 312 23.21 19.58 -7.78
C GLU A 312 22.05 19.78 -6.80
N GLU A 313 22.37 20.27 -5.60
CA GLU A 313 21.38 20.70 -4.61
C GLU A 313 21.04 22.18 -4.84
N ARG A 314 19.88 22.43 -5.46
CA ARG A 314 19.35 23.77 -5.73
C ARG A 314 18.15 24.03 -4.84
N GLY A 315 18.34 24.92 -3.85
CA GLY A 315 17.37 25.16 -2.79
C GLY A 315 17.11 23.88 -2.00
N ALA A 316 15.85 23.46 -1.91
CA ALA A 316 15.43 22.22 -1.26
C ALA A 316 15.13 21.09 -2.27
N THR A 317 15.84 21.08 -3.41
CA THR A 317 15.73 20.02 -4.42
C THR A 317 17.10 19.57 -4.93
N LEU A 318 17.25 18.26 -5.18
CA LEU A 318 18.35 17.67 -5.95
C LEU A 318 17.92 17.57 -7.42
N ARG A 319 18.72 18.10 -8.35
CA ARG A 319 18.41 18.19 -9.79
C ARG A 319 19.18 17.12 -10.58
N SER A 320 18.60 16.66 -11.69
CA SER A 320 19.24 15.74 -12.65
C SER A 320 19.94 16.54 -13.78
N PRO A 321 21.28 16.62 -13.80
CA PRO A 321 22.01 17.28 -14.89
C PRO A 321 21.64 16.76 -16.28
N LEU A 322 21.53 15.43 -16.44
CA LEU A 322 21.19 14.79 -17.72
C LEU A 322 19.83 15.25 -18.26
N LEU A 323 18.78 15.24 -17.43
CA LEU A 323 17.44 15.60 -17.87
C LEU A 323 17.25 17.12 -17.99
N GLU A 324 17.93 17.93 -17.17
CA GLU A 324 17.97 19.39 -17.39
C GLU A 324 18.66 19.77 -18.70
N GLY A 325 19.71 19.05 -19.12
CA GLY A 325 20.34 19.21 -20.44
C GLY A 325 19.41 18.94 -21.63
N LEU A 326 18.27 18.28 -21.41
CA LEU A 326 17.20 18.09 -22.39
C LEU A 326 16.13 19.20 -22.37
N GLY A 327 16.24 20.19 -21.49
CA GLY A 327 15.26 21.26 -21.30
C GLY A 327 14.08 20.87 -20.39
N LEU A 328 14.24 19.84 -19.56
CA LEU A 328 13.19 19.31 -18.69
C LEU A 328 13.37 19.79 -17.24
N VAL A 329 12.25 19.91 -16.52
CA VAL A 329 12.27 20.14 -15.07
C VAL A 329 12.23 18.78 -14.38
N ALA A 330 13.40 18.31 -13.94
CA ALA A 330 13.60 16.98 -13.37
C ALA A 330 14.36 17.03 -12.03
N GLY A 331 13.91 16.28 -11.02
CA GLY A 331 14.60 16.24 -9.73
C GLY A 331 13.83 15.59 -8.59
N PHE A 332 14.34 15.82 -7.37
CA PHE A 332 13.87 15.25 -6.10
C PHE A 332 13.83 16.28 -4.99
N THR A 333 12.88 16.16 -4.08
CA THR A 333 12.76 17.04 -2.89
C THR A 333 13.61 16.56 -1.71
N THR A 334 14.28 17.45 -0.99
CA THR A 334 14.90 17.15 0.32
C THR A 334 13.89 17.26 1.48
N ARG A 335 14.25 16.90 2.73
CA ARG A 335 13.30 17.05 3.87
C ARG A 335 12.98 18.51 4.19
N ALA A 336 13.77 19.47 3.71
CA ALA A 336 13.51 20.90 3.84
C ALA A 336 12.19 21.39 3.19
N LEU A 337 11.57 20.60 2.29
CA LEU A 337 10.18 20.83 1.81
C LEU A 337 9.11 20.04 2.60
N GLY A 338 9.44 19.47 3.75
CA GLY A 338 8.55 18.63 4.56
C GLY A 338 8.36 17.23 3.98
N SER A 339 7.24 16.58 4.31
CA SER A 339 6.84 15.30 3.70
C SER A 339 5.89 15.54 2.52
N MET A 340 6.10 14.81 1.42
CA MET A 340 5.30 14.95 0.19
C MET A 340 4.16 13.93 0.08
N ALA A 341 4.23 12.83 0.84
CA ALA A 341 3.23 11.76 0.90
C ALA A 341 3.25 11.02 2.27
N GLY A 342 2.37 10.03 2.42
CA GLY A 342 2.33 9.09 3.55
C GLY A 342 1.15 9.32 4.50
N SER A 343 1.08 8.52 5.55
CA SER A 343 0.08 8.62 6.64
C SER A 343 0.60 9.30 7.91
N VAL A 344 1.92 9.53 7.99
CA VAL A 344 2.62 10.00 9.21
C VAL A 344 2.47 11.52 9.43
N PHE A 345 2.37 12.29 8.35
CA PHE A 345 2.26 13.76 8.37
C PHE A 345 0.84 14.19 7.98
N PRO A 346 0.33 15.35 8.45
CA PRO A 346 -0.99 15.87 8.09
C PRO A 346 -1.19 15.99 6.57
N LEU A 347 -2.32 15.50 6.05
CA LEU A 347 -2.58 15.46 4.60
C LEU A 347 -2.62 16.86 3.94
N ASP A 348 -3.04 17.87 4.71
CA ASP A 348 -3.07 19.27 4.32
C ASP A 348 -1.68 19.91 4.30
N GLU A 349 -0.77 19.50 5.20
CA GLU A 349 0.65 19.88 5.15
C GLU A 349 1.28 19.32 3.88
N GLN A 350 1.12 18.02 3.62
CA GLN A 350 1.62 17.40 2.40
C GLN A 350 1.03 18.04 1.12
N ALA A 351 -0.20 18.54 1.17
CA ALA A 351 -0.80 19.29 0.06
C ALA A 351 -0.09 20.63 -0.16
N ARG A 352 0.08 21.45 0.89
CA ARG A 352 0.83 22.72 0.83
C ARG A 352 2.27 22.52 0.35
N ASN A 353 2.93 21.44 0.78
CA ASN A 353 4.29 21.09 0.38
C ASN A 353 4.36 20.84 -1.14
N ARG A 354 3.43 20.05 -1.69
CA ARG A 354 3.31 19.76 -3.13
C ARG A 354 2.92 20.98 -3.97
N GLU A 355 2.00 21.82 -3.48
CA GLU A 355 1.63 23.09 -4.13
C GLU A 355 2.81 24.08 -4.18
N THR A 356 3.59 24.16 -3.11
CA THR A 356 4.76 25.03 -3.02
C THR A 356 5.85 24.56 -3.98
N LEU A 357 6.10 23.25 -4.06
CA LEU A 357 6.99 22.65 -5.05
C LEU A 357 6.53 23.00 -6.47
N ALA A 358 5.28 22.68 -6.85
CA ALA A 358 4.79 22.93 -8.21
C ALA A 358 4.91 24.41 -8.60
N ARG A 359 4.52 25.32 -7.70
CA ARG A 359 4.62 26.78 -7.89
C ARG A 359 6.07 27.23 -8.09
N SER A 360 7.02 26.72 -7.29
CA SER A 360 8.46 27.01 -7.46
C SER A 360 9.07 26.49 -8.76
N LEU A 361 8.41 25.52 -9.41
CA LEU A 361 8.83 24.90 -10.65
C LEU A 361 8.09 25.43 -11.89
N GLY A 362 7.15 26.35 -11.72
CA GLY A 362 6.35 26.91 -12.82
C GLY A 362 5.14 26.07 -13.26
N PHE A 363 4.73 25.07 -12.47
CA PHE A 363 3.61 24.17 -12.79
C PHE A 363 2.37 24.45 -11.92
N ALA A 364 1.18 24.17 -12.46
CA ALA A 364 -0.09 24.36 -11.75
C ALA A 364 -0.30 23.38 -10.57
N GLY A 365 0.45 22.27 -10.54
CA GLY A 365 0.41 21.25 -9.50
C GLY A 365 1.23 20.03 -9.90
N VAL A 366 1.23 18.99 -9.05
CA VAL A 366 1.85 17.69 -9.33
C VAL A 366 0.78 16.61 -9.55
N VAL A 367 0.98 15.74 -10.54
CA VAL A 367 0.14 14.56 -10.76
C VAL A 367 0.72 13.37 -10.00
N ARG A 368 -0.15 12.55 -9.40
CA ARG A 368 0.22 11.42 -8.54
C ARG A 368 -0.67 10.20 -8.76
N THR A 369 -0.12 9.03 -8.49
CA THR A 369 -0.82 7.74 -8.51
C THR A 369 -0.93 7.14 -7.10
N LYS A 370 -1.82 6.16 -6.93
CA LYS A 370 -1.94 5.33 -5.74
C LYS A 370 -0.95 4.16 -5.86
N GLN A 371 0.30 4.43 -5.49
CA GLN A 371 1.46 3.53 -5.59
C GLN A 371 1.26 2.25 -4.75
N VAL A 372 1.33 1.06 -5.38
CA VAL A 372 1.05 -0.26 -4.79
C VAL A 372 2.22 -1.23 -4.83
N HIS A 373 3.40 -0.79 -5.27
CA HIS A 373 4.59 -1.59 -5.53
C HIS A 373 4.35 -2.68 -6.60
N GLY A 374 3.47 -2.36 -7.57
CA GLY A 374 3.27 -3.14 -8.79
C GLY A 374 4.14 -2.63 -9.94
N ASN A 375 3.75 -3.02 -11.16
CA ASN A 375 4.36 -2.58 -12.42
C ASN A 375 3.36 -1.85 -13.35
N ALA A 376 2.17 -1.53 -12.86
CA ALA A 376 1.13 -0.85 -13.65
C ALA A 376 1.55 0.58 -14.01
N VAL A 377 1.38 0.92 -15.30
CA VAL A 377 1.68 2.22 -15.91
C VAL A 377 0.38 2.90 -16.34
N VAL A 378 0.24 4.21 -16.15
CA VAL A 378 -0.92 4.99 -16.62
C VAL A 378 -0.54 6.22 -17.43
N TYR A 379 -1.36 6.56 -18.43
CA TYR A 379 -1.27 7.83 -19.14
C TYR A 379 -1.90 8.97 -18.33
N VAL A 380 -1.32 10.17 -18.45
CA VAL A 380 -1.77 11.40 -17.79
C VAL A 380 -2.03 12.47 -18.85
N GLY A 381 -3.30 12.77 -19.14
CA GLY A 381 -3.70 13.80 -20.12
C GLY A 381 -3.66 15.25 -19.59
N GLY A 382 -3.48 15.45 -18.28
CA GLY A 382 -3.50 16.77 -17.66
C GLY A 382 -3.43 16.73 -16.13
N PHE A 383 -3.59 17.89 -15.50
CA PHE A 383 -3.69 18.05 -14.05
C PHE A 383 -5.08 18.54 -13.65
N GLU A 384 -5.91 17.65 -13.09
CA GLU A 384 -7.32 17.93 -12.72
C GLU A 384 -7.48 18.51 -11.29
N GLY A 385 -6.49 19.29 -10.84
CA GLY A 385 -6.54 19.97 -9.53
C GLY A 385 -6.07 19.12 -8.35
N GLY A 386 -5.40 19.76 -7.39
CA GLY A 386 -4.75 19.10 -6.25
C GLY A 386 -5.70 18.56 -5.17
N SER A 387 -7.01 18.66 -5.38
CA SER A 387 -8.07 18.37 -4.40
C SER A 387 -8.78 17.02 -4.60
N ALA A 388 -8.46 16.28 -5.68
CA ALA A 388 -8.98 14.93 -5.91
C ALA A 388 -8.61 13.99 -4.73
N PRO A 389 -9.59 13.36 -4.03
CA PRO A 389 -9.30 12.42 -2.94
C PRO A 389 -8.41 11.26 -3.38
N LEU A 390 -7.59 10.74 -2.46
CA LEU A 390 -6.62 9.66 -2.70
C LEU A 390 -7.23 8.40 -3.34
N ASP A 391 -8.52 8.14 -3.13
CA ASP A 391 -9.23 7.00 -3.69
C ASP A 391 -9.72 7.18 -5.13
N LEU A 392 -9.62 8.40 -5.69
CA LEU A 392 -9.80 8.67 -7.12
C LEU A 392 -8.48 8.61 -7.90
N TRP A 393 -7.32 8.51 -7.22
CA TRP A 393 -6.03 8.44 -7.89
C TRP A 393 -5.83 7.07 -8.54
N PRO A 394 -5.40 6.98 -9.81
CA PRO A 394 -5.21 5.70 -10.48
C PRO A 394 -4.18 4.83 -9.75
N VAL A 395 -4.48 3.54 -9.62
CA VAL A 395 -3.61 2.56 -8.96
C VAL A 395 -2.50 2.14 -9.92
N ALA A 396 -1.33 2.74 -9.74
CA ALA A 396 -0.16 2.56 -10.59
C ALA A 396 1.12 2.96 -9.85
N ASP A 397 2.23 2.34 -10.21
CA ASP A 397 3.56 2.71 -9.72
C ASP A 397 4.39 3.44 -10.78
N ALA A 398 3.92 3.48 -12.04
CA ALA A 398 4.48 4.30 -13.10
C ALA A 398 3.42 5.15 -13.81
N MET A 399 3.84 6.27 -14.39
CA MET A 399 2.98 7.16 -15.17
C MET A 399 3.76 7.83 -16.30
N TRP A 400 3.07 8.21 -17.39
CA TRP A 400 3.66 8.95 -18.50
C TRP A 400 2.71 10.01 -19.09
N THR A 401 3.26 10.98 -19.80
CA THR A 401 2.51 12.01 -20.54
C THR A 401 3.27 12.50 -21.77
N ASP A 402 2.53 12.94 -22.79
CA ASP A 402 3.01 13.72 -23.94
C ASP A 402 2.80 15.23 -23.75
N ARG A 403 2.18 15.65 -22.63
CA ARG A 403 1.63 17.01 -22.46
C ARG A 403 2.61 17.96 -21.77
N ALA A 404 2.91 19.08 -22.44
CA ALA A 404 3.62 20.22 -21.85
C ALA A 404 2.82 20.86 -20.69
N GLY A 405 3.52 21.31 -19.65
CA GLY A 405 2.92 21.87 -18.44
C GLY A 405 2.29 20.86 -17.48
N VAL A 406 2.54 19.56 -17.67
CA VAL A 406 2.22 18.50 -16.69
C VAL A 406 3.49 18.13 -15.93
N LEU A 407 3.38 18.04 -14.60
CA LEU A 407 4.45 17.63 -13.70
C LEU A 407 4.11 16.24 -13.12
N LEU A 408 4.67 15.20 -13.72
CA LEU A 408 4.56 13.83 -13.21
C LEU A 408 5.32 13.70 -11.90
N SER A 409 4.82 12.88 -10.97
CA SER A 409 5.52 12.69 -9.69
C SER A 409 5.24 11.37 -8.98
N VAL A 410 6.31 10.74 -8.47
CA VAL A 410 6.23 9.53 -7.63
C VAL A 410 6.83 9.81 -6.26
N ALA A 411 6.18 9.36 -5.19
CA ALA A 411 6.71 9.52 -3.84
C ALA A 411 7.64 8.37 -3.47
N ALA A 412 8.74 8.68 -2.78
CA ALA A 412 9.71 7.69 -2.34
C ALA A 412 10.16 7.95 -0.90
N ALA A 413 10.64 6.89 -0.27
CA ALA A 413 11.58 6.90 0.85
C ALA A 413 12.24 5.52 0.79
N ASP A 414 13.52 5.46 0.50
CA ASP A 414 14.31 4.27 0.13
C ASP A 414 13.99 3.61 -1.22
N CYS A 415 12.73 3.45 -1.64
CA CYS A 415 12.42 2.82 -2.94
C CYS A 415 13.00 3.63 -4.12
N VAL A 416 13.46 2.96 -5.19
CA VAL A 416 14.14 3.60 -6.32
C VAL A 416 13.14 4.38 -7.18
N PRO A 417 13.38 5.66 -7.44
CA PRO A 417 12.54 6.46 -8.31
C PRO A 417 13.26 6.71 -9.65
N VAL A 418 12.62 6.32 -10.75
CA VAL A 418 13.19 6.39 -12.10
C VAL A 418 12.43 7.41 -12.92
N LEU A 419 13.14 8.35 -13.53
CA LEU A 419 12.61 9.37 -14.45
C LEU A 419 13.13 9.07 -15.86
N VAL A 420 12.27 9.12 -16.89
CA VAL A 420 12.63 8.74 -18.28
C VAL A 420 12.02 9.75 -19.26
N ALA A 421 12.82 10.27 -20.20
CA ALA A 421 12.37 11.23 -21.22
C ALA A 421 13.37 11.39 -22.38
N ALA A 422 12.91 11.90 -23.51
CA ALA A 422 13.75 12.45 -24.58
C ALA A 422 13.60 13.98 -24.68
N ARG A 423 14.48 14.63 -25.47
CA ARG A 423 14.43 16.08 -25.73
C ARG A 423 13.05 16.53 -26.23
N GLU A 424 12.40 15.70 -27.03
CA GLU A 424 11.02 15.87 -27.51
C GLU A 424 10.22 14.59 -27.24
N GLY A 425 8.91 14.60 -27.51
CA GLY A 425 8.05 13.45 -27.24
C GLY A 425 7.76 13.20 -25.74
N PRO A 426 7.27 11.99 -25.40
CA PRO A 426 6.69 11.70 -24.09
C PRO A 426 7.73 11.57 -22.96
N ILE A 427 7.26 11.81 -21.75
CA ILE A 427 8.05 11.78 -20.51
C ILE A 427 7.36 10.87 -19.47
N GLY A 428 8.13 10.25 -18.59
CA GLY A 428 7.63 9.21 -17.67
C GLY A 428 8.35 9.16 -16.32
N ALA A 429 7.64 8.69 -15.29
CA ALA A 429 8.15 8.51 -13.94
C ALA A 429 7.66 7.19 -13.32
N ALA A 430 8.56 6.43 -12.68
CA ALA A 430 8.29 5.12 -12.08
C ALA A 430 8.83 4.99 -10.64
N HIS A 431 8.11 4.21 -9.83
CA HIS A 431 8.43 3.86 -8.45
C HIS A 431 8.84 2.39 -8.36
N ALA A 432 10.14 2.15 -8.44
CA ALA A 432 10.79 0.85 -8.31
C ALA A 432 11.24 0.59 -6.86
N GLY A 433 10.28 0.29 -5.98
CA GLY A 433 10.59 -0.53 -4.79
C GLY A 433 11.04 -1.94 -5.22
N TRP A 434 11.62 -2.74 -4.33
CA TRP A 434 12.14 -4.08 -4.68
C TRP A 434 11.10 -4.97 -5.40
N GLU A 435 9.84 -4.92 -4.98
CA GLU A 435 8.73 -5.59 -5.66
C GLU A 435 8.43 -5.02 -7.05
N GLY A 436 8.63 -3.72 -7.27
CA GLY A 436 8.41 -3.05 -8.57
C GLY A 436 9.51 -3.39 -9.56
N THR A 437 10.78 -3.30 -9.15
CA THR A 437 11.95 -3.72 -9.95
C THR A 437 11.75 -5.17 -10.40
N SER A 438 11.58 -6.11 -9.47
CA SER A 438 11.37 -7.53 -9.80
C SER A 438 9.97 -7.86 -10.36
N LYS A 439 9.17 -6.85 -10.76
CA LYS A 439 7.97 -6.98 -11.60
C LYS A 439 8.14 -6.27 -12.95
N GLY A 440 9.30 -5.70 -13.24
CA GLY A 440 9.59 -4.99 -14.49
C GLY A 440 8.93 -3.62 -14.60
N VAL A 441 8.76 -2.86 -13.50
CA VAL A 441 8.07 -1.55 -13.55
C VAL A 441 8.80 -0.54 -14.43
N THR A 442 10.13 -0.59 -14.46
CA THR A 442 10.96 0.30 -15.26
C THR A 442 10.92 -0.11 -16.74
N THR A 443 11.04 -1.41 -17.01
CA THR A 443 10.82 -1.99 -18.35
C THR A 443 9.43 -1.65 -18.90
N ALA A 444 8.37 -1.76 -18.08
CA ALA A 444 7.00 -1.43 -18.45
C ALA A 444 6.80 0.06 -18.75
N LEU A 445 7.45 0.96 -18.00
CA LEU A 445 7.42 2.39 -18.30
C LEU A 445 8.07 2.68 -19.67
N VAL A 446 9.25 2.12 -19.95
CA VAL A 446 9.91 2.30 -21.25
C VAL A 446 9.04 1.74 -22.38
N SER A 447 8.46 0.55 -22.22
CA SER A 447 7.53 -0.02 -23.20
C SER A 447 6.31 0.88 -23.47
N ALA A 448 5.78 1.56 -22.44
CA ALA A 448 4.68 2.51 -22.61
C ALA A 448 5.11 3.79 -23.37
N LEU A 449 6.33 4.30 -23.11
CA LEU A 449 6.89 5.44 -23.85
C LEU A 449 7.18 5.09 -25.33
N VAL A 450 7.70 3.90 -25.60
CA VAL A 450 7.96 3.40 -26.96
C VAL A 450 6.65 3.15 -27.71
N ALA A 451 5.64 2.58 -27.06
CA ALA A 451 4.29 2.46 -27.62
C ALA A 451 3.61 3.81 -27.89
N ALA A 452 4.04 4.88 -27.20
CA ALA A 452 3.66 6.26 -27.46
C ALA A 452 4.55 6.98 -28.49
N GLY A 453 5.44 6.26 -29.18
CA GLY A 453 6.26 6.78 -30.29
C GLY A 453 7.66 7.27 -29.93
N ALA A 454 8.16 7.03 -28.71
CA ALA A 454 9.55 7.35 -28.37
C ALA A 454 10.54 6.33 -28.95
N ASP A 455 11.68 6.80 -29.50
CA ASP A 455 12.84 5.95 -29.79
C ASP A 455 13.57 5.61 -28.46
N PRO A 456 13.70 4.32 -28.08
CA PRO A 456 14.39 3.93 -26.85
C PRO A 456 15.88 4.31 -26.84
N HIS A 457 16.51 4.52 -28.00
CA HIS A 457 17.90 5.00 -28.08
C HIS A 457 18.03 6.52 -27.88
N ALA A 458 16.96 7.28 -28.11
CA ALA A 458 16.87 8.72 -27.84
C ALA A 458 16.36 9.05 -26.42
N LEU A 459 15.77 8.08 -25.72
CA LEU A 459 15.40 8.21 -24.32
C LEU A 459 16.65 8.27 -23.41
N ALA A 460 16.63 9.24 -22.51
CA ALA A 460 17.51 9.34 -21.36
C ALA A 460 16.76 8.98 -20.08
N ALA A 461 17.47 8.46 -19.08
CA ALA A 461 16.89 8.13 -17.78
C ALA A 461 17.75 8.62 -16.61
N ALA A 462 17.09 8.96 -15.51
CA ALA A 462 17.71 9.38 -14.26
C ALA A 462 17.18 8.53 -13.10
N ILE A 463 18.06 7.75 -12.48
CA ILE A 463 17.81 6.96 -11.26
C ILE A 463 18.10 7.85 -10.06
N GLY A 464 17.05 8.25 -9.34
CA GLY A 464 17.15 9.23 -8.26
C GLY A 464 17.60 8.68 -6.90
N PRO A 465 17.85 9.58 -5.91
CA PRO A 465 18.25 9.21 -4.56
C PRO A 465 17.31 8.21 -3.89
N SER A 466 17.86 7.11 -3.42
CA SER A 466 17.14 5.91 -2.94
C SER A 466 18.06 5.08 -2.04
N ILE A 467 17.64 3.91 -1.52
CA ILE A 467 18.52 3.15 -0.62
C ILE A 467 19.56 2.35 -1.41
N GLY A 468 20.83 2.70 -1.22
CA GLY A 468 21.94 2.06 -1.91
C GLY A 468 22.46 0.79 -1.23
N PRO A 469 23.40 0.09 -1.89
CA PRO A 469 24.02 -1.15 -1.39
C PRO A 469 24.94 -0.94 -0.15
N CYS A 470 25.11 0.30 0.34
CA CYS A 470 25.64 0.54 1.70
C CYS A 470 24.66 0.16 2.81
N CYS A 471 23.37 -0.07 2.50
CA CYS A 471 22.30 -0.11 3.51
C CYS A 471 21.12 -1.05 3.23
N TYR A 472 20.90 -1.52 2.00
CA TYR A 472 19.74 -2.36 1.66
C TYR A 472 20.02 -3.86 1.80
N THR A 473 20.18 -4.30 3.04
CA THR A 473 20.17 -5.73 3.37
C THR A 473 18.77 -6.32 3.31
N ILE A 474 18.68 -7.56 2.83
CA ILE A 474 17.45 -8.35 2.68
C ILE A 474 17.62 -9.74 3.29
N ASP A 475 16.49 -10.41 3.50
CA ASP A 475 16.39 -11.79 3.97
C ASP A 475 16.50 -12.82 2.82
N GLU A 476 16.87 -14.07 3.14
CA GLU A 476 17.04 -15.15 2.15
C GLU A 476 15.76 -15.46 1.37
N ALA A 477 14.58 -15.37 2.00
CA ALA A 477 13.30 -15.60 1.31
C ALA A 477 13.09 -14.57 0.19
N ARG A 478 13.42 -13.31 0.43
CA ARG A 478 13.42 -12.26 -0.58
C ARG A 478 14.55 -12.44 -1.60
N ALA A 479 15.73 -12.87 -1.18
CA ALA A 479 16.84 -13.16 -2.10
C ALA A 479 16.44 -14.26 -3.10
N ALA A 480 15.80 -15.34 -2.63
CA ALA A 480 15.24 -16.38 -3.49
C ALA A 480 14.19 -15.82 -4.48
N MET A 481 13.27 -14.96 -4.04
CA MET A 481 12.31 -14.30 -4.94
C MET A 481 12.98 -13.40 -5.99
N VAL A 482 14.05 -12.70 -5.63
CA VAL A 482 14.82 -11.85 -6.55
C VAL A 482 15.55 -12.71 -7.60
N ARG A 483 16.20 -13.82 -7.19
CA ARG A 483 16.81 -14.79 -8.11
C ARG A 483 15.79 -15.46 -9.05
N GLU A 484 14.63 -15.88 -8.53
CA GLU A 484 13.52 -16.47 -9.31
C GLU A 484 13.03 -15.54 -10.44
N ARG A 485 13.15 -14.22 -10.23
CA ARG A 485 12.68 -13.18 -11.14
C ARG A 485 13.74 -12.69 -12.13
N GLY A 486 14.91 -13.32 -12.17
CA GLY A 486 16.03 -12.97 -13.07
C GLY A 486 17.00 -11.94 -12.51
N GLU A 487 16.65 -11.26 -11.41
CA GLU A 487 17.42 -10.18 -10.78
C GLU A 487 18.59 -10.69 -9.92
N GLY A 488 19.04 -11.92 -10.13
CA GLY A 488 20.02 -12.61 -9.28
C GLY A 488 21.41 -11.96 -9.26
N ASP A 489 21.85 -11.42 -10.40
CA ASP A 489 23.18 -10.80 -10.57
C ASP A 489 23.32 -9.46 -9.80
N HIS A 490 22.21 -8.92 -9.32
CA HIS A 490 22.15 -7.69 -8.50
C HIS A 490 22.14 -7.97 -6.99
N LEU A 491 22.27 -9.25 -6.59
CA LEU A 491 22.48 -9.64 -5.19
C LEU A 491 23.99 -9.71 -4.88
N LEU A 492 24.39 -9.00 -3.83
CA LEU A 492 25.76 -8.92 -3.36
C LEU A 492 25.86 -9.51 -1.95
N GLU A 493 26.87 -10.33 -1.69
CA GLU A 493 27.22 -10.73 -0.32
C GLU A 493 28.19 -9.71 0.30
N ARG A 494 27.88 -9.26 1.51
CA ARG A 494 28.72 -8.33 2.28
C ARG A 494 28.57 -8.59 3.76
N ASP A 495 29.69 -8.83 4.46
CA ASP A 495 29.75 -9.03 5.92
C ASP A 495 28.80 -10.12 6.45
N GLY A 496 28.56 -11.17 5.65
CA GLY A 496 27.63 -12.25 5.96
C GLY A 496 26.14 -11.92 5.76
N ALA A 497 25.81 -10.78 5.14
CA ALA A 497 24.46 -10.37 4.79
C ALA A 497 24.27 -10.26 3.27
N ILE A 498 23.05 -10.57 2.80
CA ILE A 498 22.66 -10.36 1.41
C ILE A 498 22.18 -8.91 1.23
N VAL A 499 22.79 -8.21 0.30
CA VAL A 499 22.44 -6.87 -0.15
C VAL A 499 21.82 -6.97 -1.53
N PHE A 500 20.72 -6.26 -1.79
CA PHE A 500 20.17 -6.12 -3.14
C PHE A 500 20.53 -4.72 -3.66
N ASP A 501 21.31 -4.63 -4.72
CA ASP A 501 21.62 -3.35 -5.36
C ASP A 501 20.51 -2.95 -6.34
N LEU A 502 19.48 -2.30 -5.79
CA LEU A 502 18.35 -1.78 -6.56
C LEU A 502 18.77 -0.75 -7.64
N TRP A 503 19.97 -0.16 -7.54
CA TRP A 503 20.47 0.80 -8.52
C TRP A 503 20.92 0.08 -9.80
N SER A 504 21.83 -0.90 -9.69
CA SER A 504 22.28 -1.65 -10.88
C SER A 504 21.17 -2.50 -11.50
N ALA A 505 20.22 -3.00 -10.71
CA ALA A 505 19.03 -3.70 -11.22
C ALA A 505 18.18 -2.82 -12.16
N ASN A 506 17.78 -1.62 -11.69
CA ASN A 506 17.04 -0.68 -12.54
C ASN A 506 17.89 -0.13 -13.69
N GLU A 507 19.21 0.00 -13.53
CA GLU A 507 20.11 0.36 -14.64
C GLU A 507 20.15 -0.74 -15.71
N ALA A 508 20.16 -2.01 -15.31
CA ALA A 508 20.11 -3.15 -16.22
C ALA A 508 18.77 -3.24 -16.97
N GLU A 509 17.63 -3.05 -16.30
CA GLU A 509 16.31 -2.92 -16.95
C GLU A 509 16.32 -1.85 -18.06
N LEU A 510 16.83 -0.64 -17.76
CA LEU A 510 16.88 0.47 -18.71
C LEU A 510 17.81 0.17 -19.90
N ARG A 511 18.98 -0.43 -19.66
CA ARG A 511 19.92 -0.85 -20.72
C ARG A 511 19.34 -1.95 -21.60
N ALA A 512 18.66 -2.94 -21.01
CA ALA A 512 17.96 -4.01 -21.73
C ALA A 512 16.80 -3.47 -22.57
N ALA A 513 16.09 -2.45 -22.08
CA ALA A 513 15.08 -1.72 -22.83
C ALA A 513 15.64 -0.75 -23.90
N GLY A 514 16.96 -0.72 -24.09
CA GLY A 514 17.64 -0.03 -25.19
C GLY A 514 18.20 1.37 -24.88
N LEU A 515 18.04 1.87 -23.66
CA LEU A 515 18.53 3.21 -23.30
C LEU A 515 20.06 3.26 -23.20
N ARG A 516 20.62 4.38 -23.68
CA ARG A 516 22.08 4.60 -23.74
C ARG A 516 22.55 5.68 -22.77
N ALA A 517 21.72 6.71 -22.54
CA ALA A 517 22.00 7.79 -21.61
C ALA A 517 21.28 7.53 -20.27
N ILE A 518 22.01 7.00 -19.29
CA ILE A 518 21.46 6.72 -17.95
C ILE A 518 22.36 7.39 -16.91
N GLU A 519 21.75 8.24 -16.08
CA GLU A 519 22.36 8.90 -14.95
C GLU A 519 21.90 8.20 -13.66
N VAL A 520 22.82 7.90 -12.74
CA VAL A 520 22.50 7.26 -11.46
C VAL A 520 23.01 8.14 -10.33
N ALA A 521 22.09 8.64 -9.49
CA ALA A 521 22.44 9.62 -8.46
C ALA A 521 23.47 9.11 -7.44
N ARG A 522 23.50 7.80 -7.18
CA ARG A 522 24.37 7.11 -6.19
C ARG A 522 24.32 7.68 -4.76
N ILE A 523 23.37 8.58 -4.47
CA ILE A 523 23.09 9.14 -3.15
C ILE A 523 22.14 8.19 -2.40
N CYS A 524 22.66 7.57 -1.34
CA CYS A 524 21.83 6.74 -0.47
C CYS A 524 20.94 7.58 0.46
N THR A 525 19.62 7.34 0.48
CA THR A 525 18.66 7.97 1.41
C THR A 525 18.99 7.77 2.89
N ARG A 526 19.75 6.72 3.24
CA ARG A 526 20.12 6.38 4.62
C ARG A 526 21.57 6.69 5.00
N CYS A 527 22.53 6.55 4.08
CA CYS A 527 23.97 6.72 4.36
C CYS A 527 24.62 7.89 3.61
N GLY A 528 23.97 8.46 2.59
CA GLY A 528 24.58 9.31 1.56
C GLY A 528 24.75 10.81 1.91
N GLY A 529 24.79 11.18 3.18
CA GLY A 529 25.15 12.54 3.63
C GLY A 529 24.20 13.69 3.25
N ARG A 530 23.03 13.42 2.65
CA ARG A 530 22.04 14.44 2.25
C ARG A 530 20.81 14.41 3.15
N ASP A 531 20.10 15.54 3.25
CA ASP A 531 18.86 15.66 4.02
C ASP A 531 17.68 14.97 3.30
N LEU A 532 17.62 13.65 3.43
CA LEU A 532 16.71 12.77 2.69
C LEU A 532 15.90 11.89 3.64
N TRP A 533 14.60 11.76 3.40
CA TRP A 533 13.76 10.80 4.12
C TRP A 533 14.18 9.36 3.80
N SER A 534 14.06 8.47 4.79
CA SER A 534 14.37 7.05 4.66
C SER A 534 13.45 6.23 5.55
N PHE A 535 12.94 5.10 5.04
CA PHE A 535 12.11 4.18 5.82
C PHE A 535 12.96 3.29 6.74
N ARG A 536 14.12 2.84 6.28
CA ARG A 536 15.14 2.12 7.06
C ARG A 536 15.91 3.07 8.01
N GLY A 537 15.86 4.38 7.76
CA GLY A 537 16.37 5.47 8.61
C GLY A 537 15.29 6.25 9.38
N ARG A 538 14.10 5.66 9.58
CA ARG A 538 12.98 6.23 10.36
C ARG A 538 13.36 6.45 11.84
N ASP A 539 12.61 7.32 12.54
CA ASP A 539 12.87 7.63 13.95
C ASP A 539 12.52 6.48 14.92
N ARG A 540 12.75 6.70 16.22
CA ARG A 540 12.45 5.72 17.29
C ARG A 540 10.97 5.35 17.40
N ASP A 541 10.08 6.26 16.98
CA ASP A 541 8.63 6.07 16.97
C ASP A 541 8.15 5.40 15.66
N GLY A 542 9.09 5.10 14.74
CA GLY A 542 8.83 4.51 13.44
C GLY A 542 8.40 5.52 12.36
N ARG A 543 8.47 6.82 12.63
CA ARG A 543 8.02 7.89 11.72
C ARG A 543 9.06 8.21 10.67
N TYR A 544 8.58 8.46 9.46
CA TYR A 544 9.35 8.93 8.32
C TYR A 544 8.43 9.74 7.40
N GLY A 545 8.96 10.76 6.75
CA GLY A 545 8.32 11.43 5.63
C GLY A 545 8.67 10.74 4.30
N THR A 546 8.34 11.39 3.19
CA THR A 546 8.70 10.93 1.84
C THR A 546 9.14 12.10 0.97
N GLN A 547 10.15 11.85 0.13
CA GLN A 547 10.49 12.70 -1.00
C GLN A 547 9.44 12.57 -2.11
N LEU A 548 9.46 13.53 -3.03
CA LEU A 548 8.79 13.43 -4.32
C LEU A 548 9.84 13.50 -5.43
N ALA A 549 9.83 12.50 -6.32
CA ALA A 549 10.38 12.62 -7.67
C ALA A 549 9.49 13.55 -8.48
N PHE A 550 10.05 14.40 -9.33
CA PHE A 550 9.27 15.18 -10.27
C PHE A 550 9.92 15.20 -11.66
N LEU A 551 9.09 15.12 -12.70
CA LEU A 551 9.49 15.28 -14.09
C LEU A 551 8.38 16.00 -14.87
N GLY A 552 8.73 17.12 -15.51
CA GLY A 552 7.79 17.89 -16.31
C GLY A 552 8.49 18.62 -17.45
N ARG A 553 7.80 18.70 -18.59
CA ARG A 553 8.18 19.57 -19.71
C ARG A 553 7.53 20.95 -19.48
N PRO A 554 8.27 22.07 -19.49
CA PRO A 554 7.70 23.41 -19.48
C PRO A 554 6.69 23.64 -20.63
N ARG A 555 5.96 24.76 -20.57
CA ARG A 555 5.11 25.25 -21.67
C ARG A 555 5.87 26.21 -22.57
#